data_AF-A0A838F756-F1
#
_entry.id   AF-A0A838F756-F1
#
_cell.length_a   1.000
_cell.length_b   1.000
_cell.length_c   1.000
_cell.angle_alpha   90.00
_cell.angle_beta   90.00
_cell.angle_gamma   90.00
#
_symmetry.space_group_name_H-M   'P 1'
#
loop_
_entity.id
_entity.type
_entity.pdbx_description
1 polymer ?
#
loop_
_entity_poly.entity_id
_entity_poly.type
_entity_poly.pdbx_seq_one_letter_code
_entity_poly.pdbx_strand_id
1 'polypeptide(L)'
;MKKISILGASLLSMIAFVTVMFFHSCTKDDCQDVVCLNGGTCVSGTCECALGYEGADCTTKSNDKFAGTWVAADVCGSGAYSYNSTISSSATSANGVLINNFGGFGTNLTASATVEGSTLTIPSQDLGGILISGSGTISTDGNSLQMTYTALDSAGNTDVCSGSWVKQ
;
A
#
# COMPACT_ATOMS: atom_id res chain seq x y z
N MET A 1 78.66 19.49 -28.72
CA MET A 1 77.96 19.37 -27.43
C MET A 1 76.68 20.21 -27.50
N LYS A 2 75.53 19.59 -27.82
CA LYS A 2 74.24 20.30 -27.95
C LYS A 2 73.56 20.40 -26.58
N LYS A 3 73.24 21.63 -26.16
CA LYS A 3 72.53 21.94 -24.91
C LYS A 3 71.06 21.57 -25.08
N ILE A 4 70.61 20.53 -24.38
CA ILE A 4 69.19 20.13 -24.32
C ILE A 4 68.51 21.05 -23.30
N SER A 5 67.47 21.77 -23.73
CA SER A 5 66.74 22.74 -22.90
C SER A 5 65.80 22.03 -21.92
N ILE A 6 66.02 22.26 -20.63
CA ILE A 6 65.32 21.62 -19.50
C ILE A 6 63.89 22.22 -19.31
N LEU A 7 63.54 23.27 -20.05
CA LEU A 7 62.25 23.98 -19.95
C LEU A 7 61.04 23.20 -20.51
N GLY A 8 61.25 22.16 -21.33
CA GLY A 8 60.15 21.38 -21.93
C GLY A 8 59.66 20.19 -21.09
N ALA A 9 60.45 19.71 -20.11
CA ALA A 9 60.14 18.48 -19.37
C ALA A 9 59.18 18.71 -18.19
N SER A 10 59.15 19.93 -17.63
CA SER A 10 58.26 20.31 -16.52
C SER A 10 56.81 20.50 -16.96
N LEU A 11 56.59 21.03 -18.18
CA LEU A 11 55.25 21.27 -18.74
C LEU A 11 54.54 19.96 -19.15
N LEU A 12 55.29 18.96 -19.60
CA LEU A 12 54.75 17.65 -20.02
C LEU A 12 54.30 16.80 -18.82
N SER A 13 54.95 16.96 -17.67
CA SER A 13 54.60 16.30 -16.39
C SER A 13 53.28 16.79 -15.81
N MET A 14 52.91 18.08 -16.00
CA MET A 14 51.63 18.62 -15.54
C MET A 14 50.44 18.17 -16.38
N ILE A 15 50.63 17.96 -17.69
CA ILE A 15 49.56 17.49 -18.61
C ILE A 15 49.20 16.02 -18.35
N ALA A 16 50.18 15.21 -17.95
CA ALA A 16 49.97 13.80 -17.60
C ALA A 16 49.16 13.60 -16.30
N PHE A 17 49.19 14.56 -15.37
CA PHE A 17 48.41 14.48 -14.12
C PHE A 17 46.96 14.96 -14.26
N VAL A 18 46.69 15.87 -15.22
CA VAL A 18 45.35 16.41 -15.47
C VAL A 18 44.47 15.46 -16.28
N THR A 19 45.07 14.57 -17.08
CA THR A 19 44.31 13.61 -17.92
C THR A 19 43.73 12.43 -17.14
N VAL A 20 44.24 12.12 -15.95
CA VAL A 20 43.73 11.02 -15.09
C VAL A 20 42.52 11.44 -14.25
N MET A 21 42.25 12.75 -14.09
CA MET A 21 41.11 13.27 -13.31
C MET A 21 39.78 13.25 -14.09
N PHE A 22 39.79 12.78 -15.35
CA PHE A 22 38.59 12.66 -16.21
C PHE A 22 37.91 11.28 -16.16
N PHE A 23 38.42 10.33 -15.37
CA PHE A 23 37.59 9.20 -14.94
C PHE A 23 36.63 9.69 -13.85
N HIS A 24 35.76 10.64 -14.21
CA HIS A 24 34.57 10.92 -13.44
C HIS A 24 33.86 9.58 -13.26
N SER A 25 33.70 9.20 -12.00
CA SER A 25 32.89 8.11 -11.51
C SER A 25 31.53 8.09 -12.20
N CYS A 26 31.42 7.44 -13.37
CA CYS A 26 30.14 7.05 -13.95
C CYS A 26 29.62 5.87 -13.12
N THR A 27 29.15 6.17 -11.92
CA THR A 27 28.18 5.29 -11.27
C THR A 27 26.93 5.34 -12.13
N LYS A 28 26.53 4.19 -12.69
CA LYS A 28 25.23 4.07 -13.35
C LYS A 28 24.17 4.50 -12.34
N ASP A 29 23.41 5.55 -12.67
CA ASP A 29 22.24 5.92 -11.89
C ASP A 29 21.14 4.93 -12.25
N ASP A 30 20.82 4.04 -11.33
CA ASP A 30 19.77 3.04 -11.50
C ASP A 30 18.38 3.67 -11.62
N CYS A 31 18.22 4.93 -11.21
CA CYS A 31 16.98 5.67 -11.27
C CYS A 31 16.85 6.58 -12.51
N GLN A 32 17.85 6.62 -13.39
CA GLN A 32 17.86 7.50 -14.58
C GLN A 32 16.60 7.34 -15.46
N ASP A 33 16.12 6.12 -15.63
CA ASP A 33 14.99 5.77 -16.50
C ASP A 33 13.76 5.27 -15.73
N VAL A 34 13.73 5.44 -14.40
CA VAL A 34 12.66 4.96 -13.52
C VAL A 34 11.73 6.10 -13.14
N VAL A 35 10.46 5.99 -13.52
CA VAL A 35 9.43 6.97 -13.17
C VAL A 35 8.52 6.40 -12.09
N CYS A 36 8.57 6.97 -10.90
CA CYS A 36 7.67 6.66 -9.80
C CYS A 36 6.57 7.72 -9.71
N LEU A 37 5.31 7.28 -9.72
CA LEU A 37 4.15 8.17 -9.69
C LEU A 37 3.57 8.28 -8.28
N ASN A 38 2.59 9.18 -8.11
CA ASN A 38 1.82 9.35 -6.88
C ASN A 38 2.66 9.57 -5.61
N GLY A 39 3.80 10.25 -5.75
CA GLY A 39 4.71 10.54 -4.63
C GLY A 39 5.66 9.38 -4.27
N GLY A 40 5.77 8.36 -5.12
CA GLY A 40 6.79 7.33 -4.98
C GLY A 40 8.20 7.87 -5.21
N THR A 41 9.18 7.22 -4.57
CA THR A 41 10.61 7.57 -4.68
C THR A 41 11.38 6.42 -5.30
N CYS A 42 12.26 6.68 -6.27
CA CYS A 42 13.13 5.64 -6.80
C CYS A 42 14.30 5.37 -5.84
N VAL A 43 14.49 4.11 -5.48
CA VAL A 43 15.60 3.61 -4.66
C VAL A 43 16.20 2.39 -5.37
N SER A 44 17.47 2.50 -5.77
CA SER A 44 18.20 1.43 -6.48
C SER A 44 17.45 0.86 -7.70
N GLY A 45 16.85 1.74 -8.49
CA GLY A 45 16.11 1.37 -9.71
C GLY A 45 14.72 0.77 -9.48
N THR A 46 14.22 0.77 -8.24
CA THR A 46 12.86 0.30 -7.90
C THR A 46 12.07 1.43 -7.23
N CYS A 47 10.77 1.53 -7.50
CA CYS A 47 9.93 2.51 -6.83
C CYS A 47 9.51 2.05 -5.42
N GLU A 48 9.83 2.88 -4.43
CA GLU A 48 9.21 2.85 -3.10
C GLU A 48 7.94 3.71 -3.12
N CYS A 49 6.78 3.06 -3.01
CA CYS A 49 5.50 3.74 -3.15
C CYS A 49 5.05 4.46 -1.87
N ALA A 50 4.41 5.61 -2.06
CA ALA A 50 3.72 6.30 -0.98
C ALA A 50 2.55 5.47 -0.44
N LEU A 51 2.11 5.78 0.79
CA LEU A 51 0.98 5.11 1.43
C LEU A 51 -0.27 5.17 0.53
N GLY A 52 -0.89 4.01 0.31
CA GLY A 52 -2.08 3.89 -0.55
C GLY A 52 -1.79 3.58 -2.01
N TYR A 53 -0.52 3.43 -2.41
CA TYR A 53 -0.13 3.08 -3.77
C TYR A 53 0.76 1.85 -3.81
N GLU A 54 0.65 1.11 -4.90
CA GLU A 54 1.40 -0.13 -5.18
C GLU A 54 1.67 -0.28 -6.68
N GLY A 55 2.41 -1.32 -7.04
CA GLY A 55 2.85 -1.60 -8.40
C GLY A 55 4.27 -1.09 -8.68
N ALA A 56 4.82 -1.47 -9.84
CA ALA A 56 6.20 -1.18 -10.21
C ALA A 56 6.51 0.32 -10.34
N ASP A 57 5.48 1.12 -10.64
CA ASP A 57 5.54 2.57 -10.85
C ASP A 57 4.62 3.36 -9.91
N CYS A 58 4.05 2.70 -8.88
CA CYS A 58 3.13 3.29 -7.90
C CYS A 58 1.84 3.87 -8.49
N THR A 59 1.36 3.33 -9.61
CA THR A 59 0.11 3.77 -10.24
C THR A 59 -1.15 3.16 -9.64
N THR A 60 -1.05 1.98 -9.04
CA THR A 60 -2.21 1.23 -8.56
C THR A 60 -2.56 1.69 -7.15
N LYS A 61 -3.83 2.01 -6.88
CA LYS A 61 -4.24 2.28 -5.50
C LYS A 61 -4.40 0.96 -4.75
N SER A 62 -3.85 0.88 -3.54
CA SER A 62 -3.91 -0.34 -2.74
C SER A 62 -5.33 -0.70 -2.29
N ASN A 63 -6.27 0.26 -2.31
CA ASN A 63 -7.66 0.02 -1.93
C ASN A 63 -8.51 -0.63 -3.05
N ASP A 64 -8.10 -0.50 -4.32
CA ASP A 64 -8.92 -0.94 -5.46
C ASP A 64 -9.15 -2.45 -5.47
N LYS A 65 -8.21 -3.26 -4.98
CA LYS A 65 -8.36 -4.72 -4.90
C LYS A 65 -9.47 -5.18 -3.94
N PHE A 66 -9.86 -4.34 -2.98
CA PHE A 66 -10.96 -4.65 -2.05
C PHE A 66 -12.33 -4.28 -2.63
N ALA A 67 -12.38 -3.41 -3.64
CA ALA A 67 -13.63 -2.94 -4.20
C ALA A 67 -14.42 -4.11 -4.83
N GLY A 68 -15.73 -4.13 -4.57
CA GLY A 68 -16.65 -5.15 -5.09
C GLY A 68 -17.79 -5.47 -4.16
N THR A 69 -18.68 -6.34 -4.63
CA THR A 69 -19.73 -6.96 -3.82
C THR A 69 -19.22 -8.30 -3.29
N TRP A 70 -19.49 -8.55 -2.01
CA TRP A 70 -18.98 -9.69 -1.26
C TRP A 70 -20.14 -10.43 -0.62
N VAL A 71 -20.15 -11.75 -0.78
CA VAL A 71 -20.99 -12.64 0.03
C VAL A 71 -20.21 -12.94 1.31
N ALA A 72 -20.64 -12.36 2.42
CA ALA A 72 -20.06 -12.60 3.73
C ALA A 72 -20.66 -13.87 4.35
N ALA A 73 -19.82 -14.71 4.93
CA ALA A 73 -20.20 -15.79 5.82
C ALA A 73 -19.45 -15.63 7.15
N ASP A 74 -20.14 -15.09 8.15
CA ASP A 74 -19.57 -14.76 9.45
C ASP A 74 -20.01 -15.78 10.50
N VAL A 75 -19.06 -16.21 11.32
CA VAL A 75 -19.28 -17.06 12.49
C VAL A 75 -18.88 -16.26 13.71
N CYS A 76 -19.87 -15.96 14.54
CA CYS A 76 -19.75 -15.21 15.77
C CYS A 76 -20.12 -16.07 16.98
N GLY A 77 -19.92 -15.55 18.19
CA GLY A 77 -20.39 -16.21 19.42
C GLY A 77 -21.91 -16.30 19.49
N SER A 78 -22.63 -15.35 18.88
CA SER A 78 -24.10 -15.34 18.83
C SER A 78 -24.72 -16.23 17.75
N GLY A 79 -23.96 -16.62 16.72
CA GLY A 79 -24.47 -17.44 15.62
C GLY A 79 -23.66 -17.33 14.33
N ALA A 80 -24.20 -17.96 13.28
CA ALA A 80 -23.67 -17.87 11.93
C ALA A 80 -24.59 -17.00 11.05
N TYR A 81 -23.98 -16.09 10.29
CA TYR A 81 -24.67 -15.07 9.53
C TYR A 81 -24.17 -15.06 8.08
N SER A 82 -25.09 -14.88 7.13
CA SER A 82 -24.72 -14.70 5.73
C SER A 82 -25.47 -13.53 5.12
N TYR A 83 -24.74 -12.64 4.48
CA TYR A 83 -25.27 -11.40 3.93
C TYR A 83 -24.38 -10.86 2.80
N ASN A 84 -24.93 -9.95 2.00
CA ASN A 84 -24.14 -9.23 1.00
C ASN A 84 -23.59 -7.93 1.60
N SER A 85 -22.30 -7.68 1.39
CA SER A 85 -21.63 -6.42 1.70
C SER A 85 -21.03 -5.82 0.42
N THR A 86 -20.90 -4.51 0.37
CA THR A 86 -20.20 -3.84 -0.74
C THR A 86 -19.05 -3.03 -0.17
N ILE A 87 -17.86 -3.25 -0.70
CA ILE A 87 -16.67 -2.46 -0.38
C ILE A 87 -16.40 -1.51 -1.56
N SER A 88 -16.19 -0.23 -1.27
CA SER A 88 -15.82 0.79 -2.25
C SER A 88 -14.57 1.55 -1.82
N SER A 89 -13.72 1.92 -2.77
CA SER A 89 -12.58 2.82 -2.54
C SER A 89 -13.04 4.17 -1.98
N SER A 90 -12.34 4.70 -0.97
CA SER A 90 -12.60 6.04 -0.44
C SER A 90 -12.19 7.10 -1.46
N ALA A 91 -13.02 8.14 -1.62
CA ALA A 91 -12.72 9.29 -2.46
C ALA A 91 -11.67 10.24 -1.83
N THR A 92 -11.45 10.15 -0.52
CA THR A 92 -10.60 11.09 0.24
C THR A 92 -9.24 10.52 0.62
N SER A 93 -9.06 9.20 0.53
CA SER A 93 -7.78 8.55 0.81
C SER A 93 -7.51 7.39 -0.13
N ALA A 94 -6.30 7.36 -0.72
CA ALA A 94 -5.83 6.28 -1.59
C ALA A 94 -5.71 4.93 -0.85
N ASN A 95 -5.57 4.95 0.48
CA ASN A 95 -5.57 3.74 1.30
C ASN A 95 -6.89 3.54 2.08
N GLY A 96 -7.94 4.32 1.81
CA GLY A 96 -9.21 4.20 2.51
C GLY A 96 -10.21 3.34 1.74
N VAL A 97 -11.04 2.58 2.46
CA VAL A 97 -12.22 1.90 1.91
C VAL A 97 -13.45 2.16 2.78
N LEU A 98 -14.62 2.02 2.18
CA LEU A 98 -15.92 2.11 2.82
C LEU A 98 -16.64 0.77 2.64
N ILE A 99 -17.17 0.20 3.74
CA ILE A 99 -17.77 -1.14 3.78
C ILE A 99 -19.25 -0.98 4.16
N ASN A 100 -20.13 -1.11 3.19
CA ASN A 100 -21.57 -1.02 3.39
C ASN A 100 -22.14 -2.35 3.90
N ASN A 101 -23.13 -2.28 4.79
CA ASN A 101 -23.77 -3.44 5.41
C ASN A 101 -22.76 -4.35 6.14
N PHE A 102 -21.75 -3.77 6.78
CA PHE A 102 -20.78 -4.51 7.60
C PHE A 102 -21.49 -5.24 8.75
N GLY A 103 -21.15 -6.51 8.99
CA GLY A 103 -21.79 -7.37 9.99
C GLY A 103 -23.26 -7.69 9.70
N GLY A 104 -23.80 -7.32 8.53
CA GLY A 104 -25.23 -7.44 8.23
C GLY A 104 -26.11 -6.45 9.02
N PHE A 105 -25.54 -5.38 9.57
CA PHE A 105 -26.25 -4.45 10.46
C PHE A 105 -27.21 -3.48 9.74
N GLY A 106 -27.22 -3.45 8.40
CA GLY A 106 -28.14 -2.65 7.59
C GLY A 106 -27.46 -1.94 6.43
N THR A 107 -28.15 -1.84 5.30
CA THR A 107 -27.61 -1.22 4.07
C THR A 107 -27.53 0.30 4.13
N ASN A 108 -28.10 0.93 5.16
CA ASN A 108 -27.96 2.35 5.45
C ASN A 108 -26.72 2.67 6.31
N LEU A 109 -25.96 1.65 6.71
CA LEU A 109 -24.77 1.78 7.55
C LEU A 109 -23.51 1.43 6.75
N THR A 110 -22.46 2.23 6.94
CA THR A 110 -21.19 2.07 6.23
C THR A 110 -20.02 2.25 7.20
N ALA A 111 -19.19 1.21 7.35
CA ALA A 111 -17.95 1.28 8.11
C ALA A 111 -16.83 1.89 7.27
N SER A 112 -15.92 2.63 7.90
CA SER A 112 -14.68 3.10 7.28
C SER A 112 -13.51 2.19 7.67
N ALA A 113 -12.60 1.94 6.75
CA ALA A 113 -11.39 1.16 7.00
C ALA A 113 -10.20 1.70 6.21
N THR A 114 -9.00 1.30 6.61
CA THR A 114 -7.75 1.58 5.88
C THR A 114 -7.14 0.29 5.36
N VAL A 115 -6.29 0.39 4.35
CA VAL A 115 -5.59 -0.74 3.75
C VAL A 115 -4.08 -0.53 3.74
N GLU A 116 -3.35 -1.60 3.96
CA GLU A 116 -1.89 -1.65 3.86
C GLU A 116 -1.49 -3.03 3.35
N GLY A 117 -0.89 -3.09 2.17
CA GLY A 117 -0.63 -4.37 1.49
C GLY A 117 -1.92 -5.16 1.29
N SER A 118 -1.96 -6.41 1.77
CA SER A 118 -3.15 -7.28 1.72
C SER A 118 -4.09 -7.11 2.93
N THR A 119 -3.76 -6.25 3.88
CA THR A 119 -4.49 -6.10 5.14
C THR A 119 -5.45 -4.92 5.08
N LEU A 120 -6.68 -5.15 5.47
CA LEU A 120 -7.70 -4.15 5.75
C LEU A 120 -7.85 -4.01 7.26
N THR A 121 -7.92 -2.78 7.76
CA THR A 121 -8.06 -2.47 9.19
C THR A 121 -9.28 -1.58 9.41
N ILE A 122 -10.20 -2.05 10.25
CA ILE A 122 -11.38 -1.31 10.70
C ILE A 122 -11.04 -0.71 12.07
N PRO A 123 -10.77 0.60 12.17
CA PRO A 123 -10.59 1.25 13.45
C PRO A 123 -11.90 1.23 14.25
N SER A 124 -11.78 1.40 15.57
CA SER A 124 -12.94 1.53 16.46
C SER A 124 -13.83 2.69 16.04
N GLN A 125 -15.10 2.39 15.72
CA GLN A 125 -16.08 3.39 15.30
C GLN A 125 -17.51 2.93 15.64
N ASP A 126 -18.40 3.89 15.86
CA ASP A 126 -19.83 3.60 16.03
C ASP A 126 -20.48 3.40 14.66
N LEU A 127 -21.24 2.33 14.53
CA LEU A 127 -22.04 2.00 13.36
C LEU A 127 -23.51 1.85 13.77
N GLY A 128 -24.16 2.98 14.07
CA GLY A 128 -25.58 3.00 14.41
C GLY A 128 -25.88 2.46 15.81
N GLY A 129 -25.02 2.75 16.79
CA GLY A 129 -25.13 2.26 18.16
C GLY A 129 -24.45 0.91 18.42
N ILE A 130 -23.68 0.41 17.44
CA ILE A 130 -22.82 -0.77 17.57
C ILE A 130 -21.37 -0.29 17.40
N LEU A 131 -20.55 -0.42 18.43
CA LEU A 131 -19.13 -0.13 18.35
C LEU A 131 -18.41 -1.30 17.68
N ILE A 132 -17.82 -1.05 16.51
CA ILE A 132 -17.13 -2.08 15.72
C ILE A 132 -15.63 -1.79 15.62
N SER A 133 -14.82 -2.85 15.55
CA SER A 133 -13.40 -2.78 15.17
C SER A 133 -12.93 -4.13 14.66
N GLY A 134 -11.90 -4.19 13.84
CA GLY A 134 -11.42 -5.46 13.30
C GLY A 134 -10.37 -5.32 12.21
N SER A 135 -10.08 -6.44 11.57
CA SER A 135 -9.18 -6.50 10.43
C SER A 135 -9.58 -7.62 9.47
N GLY A 136 -9.02 -7.59 8.27
CA GLY A 136 -9.08 -8.71 7.37
C GLY A 136 -7.91 -8.78 6.41
N THR A 137 -7.76 -9.92 5.76
CA THR A 137 -6.71 -10.17 4.78
C THR A 137 -7.31 -10.68 3.49
N ILE A 138 -7.02 -9.98 2.39
CA ILE A 138 -7.45 -10.40 1.05
C ILE A 138 -6.48 -11.44 0.49
N SER A 139 -7.01 -12.43 -0.22
CA SER A 139 -6.23 -13.41 -0.96
C SER A 139 -5.48 -12.78 -2.13
N THR A 140 -4.41 -13.44 -2.58
CA THR A 140 -3.58 -12.96 -3.70
C THR A 140 -4.32 -12.82 -5.02
N ASP A 141 -5.37 -13.61 -5.23
CA ASP A 141 -6.25 -13.53 -6.41
C ASP A 141 -7.37 -12.49 -6.26
N GLY A 142 -7.49 -11.85 -5.09
CA GLY A 142 -8.47 -10.80 -4.83
C GLY A 142 -9.92 -11.28 -4.66
N ASN A 143 -10.16 -12.59 -4.57
CA ASN A 143 -11.50 -13.18 -4.57
C ASN A 143 -12.02 -13.60 -3.19
N SER A 144 -11.12 -13.72 -2.20
CA SER A 144 -11.47 -14.11 -0.84
C SER A 144 -10.95 -13.07 0.14
N LEU A 145 -11.77 -12.68 1.12
CA LEU A 145 -11.40 -11.79 2.21
C LEU A 145 -11.72 -12.48 3.54
N GLN A 146 -10.68 -12.76 4.32
CA GLN A 146 -10.82 -13.35 5.64
C GLN A 146 -10.87 -12.25 6.69
N MET A 147 -11.97 -12.14 7.41
CA MET A 147 -12.23 -11.09 8.39
C MET A 147 -12.15 -11.60 9.83
N THR A 148 -11.75 -10.75 10.76
CA THR A 148 -11.94 -10.93 12.21
C THR A 148 -12.31 -9.59 12.81
N TYR A 149 -13.42 -9.52 13.54
CA TYR A 149 -13.90 -8.26 14.11
C TYR A 149 -14.65 -8.47 15.41
N THR A 150 -14.81 -7.37 16.15
CA THR A 150 -15.60 -7.28 17.37
C THR A 150 -16.75 -6.31 17.12
N ALA A 151 -17.94 -6.66 17.61
CA ALA A 151 -19.11 -5.79 17.67
C ALA A 151 -19.60 -5.70 19.12
N LEU A 152 -19.70 -4.47 19.64
CA LEU A 152 -20.20 -4.18 20.97
C LEU A 152 -21.50 -3.37 20.87
N ASP A 153 -22.61 -3.92 21.35
CA ASP A 153 -23.88 -3.21 21.34
C ASP A 153 -23.98 -2.16 22.49
N SER A 154 -25.03 -1.35 22.44
CA SER A 154 -25.31 -0.32 23.45
C SER A 154 -25.67 -0.88 24.84
N ALA A 155 -25.98 -2.17 24.95
CA ALA A 155 -26.25 -2.86 26.22
C ALA A 155 -24.96 -3.43 26.86
N GLY A 156 -23.82 -3.34 26.18
CA GLY A 156 -22.54 -3.84 26.65
C GLY A 156 -22.22 -5.28 26.21
N ASN A 157 -23.05 -5.88 25.35
CA ASN A 157 -22.79 -7.22 24.85
C ASN A 157 -21.74 -7.16 23.75
N THR A 158 -20.68 -7.95 23.91
CA THR A 158 -19.59 -8.07 22.94
C THR A 158 -19.73 -9.37 22.17
N ASP A 159 -19.63 -9.29 20.86
CA ASP A 159 -19.51 -10.44 19.99
C ASP A 159 -18.20 -10.37 19.18
N VAL A 160 -17.56 -11.52 19.03
CA VAL A 160 -16.31 -11.66 18.27
C VAL A 160 -16.59 -12.60 17.11
N CYS A 161 -16.35 -12.10 15.91
CA CYS A 161 -16.73 -12.74 14.67
C CYS A 161 -15.50 -13.05 13.82
N SER A 162 -15.55 -14.19 13.14
CA SER A 162 -14.62 -14.57 12.07
C SER A 162 -15.41 -14.77 10.78
N GLY A 163 -14.95 -14.14 9.70
CA GLY A 163 -15.68 -14.09 8.43
C GLY A 163 -14.90 -14.64 7.26
N SER A 164 -15.56 -15.41 6.40
CA SER A 164 -15.04 -15.75 5.08
C SER A 164 -15.92 -15.11 4.01
N TRP A 165 -15.37 -14.11 3.32
CA TRP A 165 -16.10 -13.31 2.37
C TRP A 165 -15.62 -13.64 0.96
N VAL A 166 -16.56 -13.92 0.05
CA VAL A 166 -16.26 -14.27 -1.34
C VAL A 166 -16.77 -13.18 -2.27
N LYS A 167 -15.90 -12.69 -3.16
CA LYS A 167 -16.26 -11.65 -4.14
C LYS A 167 -17.18 -12.24 -5.21
N GLN A 168 -18.20 -11.46 -5.61
CA GLN A 168 -19.15 -11.80 -6.70
C GLN A 168 -18.66 -11.34 -8.07
#